data_AF-A0A5D2FC50-F1
#
_entry.id   AF-A0A5D2FC50-F1
#
_cell.length_a   1.000
_cell.length_b   1.000
_cell.length_c   1.000
_cell.angle_alpha   90.00
_cell.angle_beta   90.00
_cell.angle_gamma   90.00
#
_symmetry.space_group_name_H-M   'P 1'
#
loop_
_entity.id
_entity.type
_entity.pdbx_description
1 polymer ?
#
loop_
_entity_poly.entity_id
_entity_poly.type
_entity_poly.pdbx_seq_one_letter_code
_entity_poly.pdbx_strand_id
1 'polypeptide(L)'
;MAEIQVAERALFLWNNEHTVNLFALNRQVILPIIFEALERNIRSHWNQAVHGLTMNVRKMFMEMDANLFDKCQKEFAEKEARTQEVEEQREMTWKNWQMWQRREETI
;
A
#
# COMPACT_ATOMS: atom_id res chain seq x y z
N MET A 1 6.72 10.88 -16.71
CA MET A 1 7.35 12.19 -16.42
C MET A 1 6.54 12.99 -15.39
N ALA A 2 5.23 13.22 -15.59
CA ALA A 2 4.39 13.95 -14.64
C ALA A 2 4.27 13.29 -13.24
N GLU A 3 4.17 11.96 -13.17
CA GLU A 3 4.08 11.23 -11.88
C GLU A 3 5.32 11.42 -10.98
N ILE A 4 6.51 11.60 -11.58
CA ILE A 4 7.77 11.74 -10.83
C ILE A 4 7.83 13.09 -10.11
N GLN A 5 7.50 14.18 -10.81
CA GLN A 5 7.52 15.53 -10.23
C GLN A 5 6.44 15.72 -9.15
N VAL A 6 5.30 15.05 -9.30
CA VAL A 6 4.23 15.06 -8.28
C VAL A 6 4.68 14.28 -7.04
N ALA A 7 5.25 13.08 -7.21
CA ALA A 7 5.78 12.30 -6.09
C ALA A 7 6.91 13.05 -5.36
N GLU A 8 7.83 13.65 -6.11
CA GLU A 8 8.96 14.42 -5.56
C GLU A 8 8.48 15.63 -4.75
N ARG A 9 7.56 16.45 -5.29
CA ARG A 9 7.01 17.60 -4.56
C ARG A 9 6.18 17.19 -3.34
N ALA A 10 5.41 16.10 -3.43
CA ALA A 10 4.66 15.57 -2.30
C ALA A 10 5.60 15.03 -1.19
N LEU A 11 6.71 14.41 -1.57
CA LEU A 11 7.71 13.90 -0.63
C LEU A 11 8.57 15.01 -0.01
N PHE A 12 8.77 16.13 -0.70
CA PHE A 12 9.47 17.30 -0.16
C PHE A 12 8.74 17.98 1.01
N LEU A 13 7.42 17.80 1.14
CA LEU A 13 6.66 18.30 2.29
C LEU A 13 7.15 17.72 3.63
N TRP A 14 7.77 16.53 3.59
CA TRP A 14 8.36 15.88 4.76
C TRP A 14 9.71 16.48 5.19
N ASN A 15 10.32 17.33 4.37
CA ASN A 15 11.51 18.10 4.78
C ASN A 15 11.16 19.35 5.61
N ASN A 16 9.87 19.70 5.72
CA ASN A 16 9.44 20.83 6.55
C ASN A 16 9.08 20.35 7.96
N GLU A 17 9.82 20.80 8.96
CA GLU A 17 9.65 20.42 10.36
C GLU A 17 8.25 20.74 10.92
N HIS A 18 7.63 21.84 10.48
CA HIS A 18 6.25 22.18 10.90
C HIS A 18 5.23 21.18 10.35
N THR A 19 5.39 20.78 9.09
CA THR A 19 4.54 19.78 8.45
C THR A 19 4.70 18.42 9.13
N VAL A 20 5.93 18.01 9.40
CA VAL A 20 6.23 16.76 10.13
C VAL A 20 5.62 16.79 11.54
N ASN A 21 5.70 17.91 12.25
CA ASN A 21 5.10 18.06 13.57
C ASN A 21 3.56 17.97 13.54
N LEU A 22 2.91 18.56 12.54
CA LEU A 22 1.46 18.43 12.36
C LEU A 22 1.05 16.99 12.02
N PHE A 23 1.84 16.29 11.22
CA PHE A 23 1.65 14.87 10.94
C PHE A 23 1.82 14.03 12.21
N ALA A 24 2.78 14.37 13.08
CA ALA A 24 3.00 13.66 14.34
C ALA A 24 1.83 13.79 15.33
N LEU A 25 1.21 14.97 15.39
CA LEU A 25 0.02 15.21 16.21
C LEU A 25 -1.19 14.39 15.73
N ASN A 26 -1.32 14.18 14.42
CA ASN A 26 -2.45 13.51 13.79
C ASN A 26 -2.11 12.07 13.32
N ARG A 27 -1.01 11.50 13.79
CA ARG A 27 -0.45 10.23 13.30
C ARG A 27 -1.44 9.06 13.36
N GLN A 28 -2.32 9.04 14.37
CA GLN A 28 -3.37 8.01 14.55
C GLN A 28 -4.33 7.91 13.36
N VAL A 29 -4.58 9.03 12.66
CA VAL A 29 -5.46 9.07 11.49
C VAL A 29 -4.66 8.99 10.20
N ILE A 30 -3.52 9.68 10.15
CA ILE A 30 -2.77 9.86 8.90
C ILE A 30 -1.99 8.60 8.54
N LEU A 31 -1.34 7.96 9.52
CA LEU A 31 -0.49 6.79 9.27
C LEU A 31 -1.27 5.65 8.60
N PRO A 32 -2.45 5.21 9.11
CA PRO A 32 -3.23 4.17 8.44
C PRO A 32 -3.61 4.48 6.99
N ILE A 33 -3.88 5.76 6.66
CA ILE A 33 -4.29 6.18 5.31
C ILE A 33 -3.13 6.09 4.31
N ILE A 34 -1.95 6.55 4.73
CA ILE A 34 -0.78 6.61 3.83
C ILE A 34 0.03 5.31 3.82
N PHE A 35 -0.12 4.46 4.84
CA PHE A 35 0.68 3.24 5.01
C PHE A 35 0.64 2.33 3.79
N GLU A 36 -0.56 2.05 3.27
CA GLU A 36 -0.75 1.22 2.07
C GLU A 36 -0.03 1.82 0.86
N ALA A 37 -0.09 3.14 0.67
CA ALA A 37 0.58 3.81 -0.43
C ALA A 37 2.11 3.73 -0.30
N LEU A 38 2.64 3.86 0.92
CA LEU A 38 4.07 3.72 1.20
C LEU A 38 4.57 2.30 0.92
N GLU A 39 3.88 1.28 1.42
CA GLU A 39 4.26 -0.14 1.21
C GLU A 39 4.18 -0.53 -0.28
N ARG A 40 3.14 -0.08 -1.00
CA ARG A 40 3.04 -0.30 -2.46
C ARG A 40 4.18 0.37 -3.21
N ASN A 41 4.50 1.63 -2.88
CA ASN A 41 5.62 2.34 -3.49
C ASN A 41 6.96 1.65 -3.23
N ILE A 42 7.19 1.13 -2.02
CA ILE A 42 8.41 0.37 -1.71
C ILE A 42 8.51 -0.89 -2.59
N ARG A 43 7.40 -1.61 -2.79
CA ARG A 43 7.42 -2.86 -3.57
C ARG A 43 7.53 -2.65 -5.08
N SER A 44 6.96 -1.58 -5.63
CA SER A 44 6.76 -1.48 -7.09
C SER A 44 7.29 -0.21 -7.75
N HIS A 45 7.84 0.76 -7.02
CA HIS A 45 8.28 2.01 -7.63
C HIS A 45 9.63 1.87 -8.35
N TRP A 46 9.66 2.17 -9.65
CA TRP A 46 10.83 1.98 -10.51
C TRP A 46 11.95 3.03 -10.30
N ASN A 47 11.61 4.22 -9.77
CA ASN A 47 12.58 5.28 -9.49
C ASN A 47 13.23 5.10 -8.10
N GLN A 48 14.56 4.92 -8.08
CA GLN A 48 15.35 4.75 -6.86
C GLN A 48 15.31 5.95 -5.90
N ALA A 49 15.22 7.19 -6.40
CA ALA A 49 15.16 8.37 -5.54
C ALA A 49 13.84 8.43 -4.76
N VAL A 50 12.72 8.14 -5.44
CA VAL A 50 11.40 8.06 -4.81
C VAL A 50 11.35 6.89 -3.80
N HIS A 51 11.99 5.77 -4.13
CA HIS A 51 12.12 4.65 -3.21
C HIS A 51 12.88 5.05 -1.93
N GLY A 52 14.02 5.74 -2.06
CA GLY A 52 14.80 6.24 -0.93
C GLY A 52 14.00 7.22 -0.05
N LEU A 53 13.29 8.17 -0.66
CA LEU A 53 12.43 9.11 0.06
C LEU A 53 11.28 8.40 0.80
N THR A 54 10.66 7.41 0.16
CA THR A 54 9.57 6.62 0.75
C THR A 54 10.08 5.82 1.97
N MET A 55 11.27 5.22 1.87
CA MET A 55 11.91 4.53 2.99
C MET A 55 12.21 5.47 4.15
N ASN A 56 12.65 6.70 3.87
CA ASN A 56 12.90 7.70 4.91
C ASN A 56 11.61 8.06 5.66
N VAL A 57 10.52 8.37 4.94
CA VAL A 57 9.22 8.67 5.54
C VAL A 57 8.69 7.49 6.36
N ARG A 58 8.81 6.26 5.84
CA ARG A 58 8.44 5.03 6.57
C ARG A 58 9.21 4.90 7.88
N LYS A 59 10.52 5.15 7.86
CA LYS A 59 11.37 5.09 9.05
C LYS A 59 10.96 6.15 10.08
N MET A 60 10.69 7.38 9.66
CA MET A 60 10.21 8.44 10.55
C MET A 60 8.92 8.05 11.28
N PHE A 61 7.96 7.43 10.60
CA PHE A 61 6.73 6.97 11.24
C PHE A 61 6.95 5.81 12.21
N MET A 62 7.86 4.90 11.88
CA MET A 62 8.24 3.81 12.77
C MET A 62 8.92 4.32 14.05
N GLU A 63 9.83 5.29 13.92
CA GLU A 63 10.50 5.93 15.07
C GLU A 63 9.54 6.76 15.92
N MET A 64 8.50 7.32 15.31
CA MET A 64 7.50 8.15 15.99
C MET A 64 6.49 7.36 16.81
N ASP A 65 5.97 6.25 16.29
CA ASP A 65 4.99 5.41 16.99
C ASP A 65 5.03 3.96 16.48
N ALA A 66 5.97 3.18 17.02
CA ALA A 66 6.19 1.79 16.61
C ALA A 66 4.96 0.89 16.81
N ASN A 67 4.15 1.15 17.84
CA ASN A 67 2.94 0.36 18.12
C ASN A 67 1.86 0.59 17.07
N LEU A 68 1.63 1.86 16.71
CA LEU A 68 0.69 2.20 15.65
C LEU A 68 1.17 1.66 14.29
N PHE A 69 2.47 1.72 14.04
CA PHE A 69 3.08 1.18 12.83
C PHE A 69 2.88 -0.34 12.71
N ASP A 70 3.17 -1.09 13.77
CA ASP A 70 2.97 -2.56 13.81
C ASP A 70 1.50 -2.93 13.60
N LYS A 71 0.57 -2.17 14.20
CA LYS A 71 -0.86 -2.34 13.97
C LYS A 71 -1.23 -2.15 12.49
N CYS A 72 -0.77 -1.07 11.86
CA CYS A 72 -1.02 -0.83 10.42
C CYS A 72 -0.41 -1.93 9.55
N GLN A 73 0.76 -2.44 9.91
CA GLN A 73 1.42 -3.53 9.19
C GLN A 73 0.59 -4.82 9.24
N LYS A 74 0.05 -5.18 10.41
CA LYS A 74 -0.85 -6.33 10.57
C LYS A 74 -2.14 -6.18 9.77
N GLU A 75 -2.80 -5.03 9.88
CA GLU A 75 -4.04 -4.74 9.14
C GLU A 75 -3.82 -4.81 7.62
N PHE A 76 -2.67 -4.31 7.15
CA PHE A 76 -2.30 -4.39 5.74
C PHE A 76 -2.07 -5.84 5.28
N ALA A 77 -1.33 -6.64 6.05
CA ALA A 77 -1.10 -8.05 5.72
C ALA A 77 -2.40 -8.86 5.68
N GLU A 78 -3.31 -8.64 6.63
CA GLU A 78 -4.63 -9.27 6.60
C GLU A 78 -5.47 -8.83 5.40
N LYS A 79 -5.41 -7.55 5.02
CA LYS A 79 -6.11 -7.04 3.83
C LYS A 79 -5.56 -7.68 2.56
N GLU A 80 -4.24 -7.86 2.44
CA GLU A 80 -3.64 -8.57 1.30
C GLU A 80 -4.10 -10.03 1.24
N ALA A 81 -4.06 -10.76 2.37
CA ALA A 81 -4.51 -12.15 2.42
C ALA A 81 -5.99 -12.30 2.03
N ARG A 82 -6.87 -11.42 2.55
CA ARG A 82 -8.29 -11.39 2.16
C ARG A 82 -8.49 -11.08 0.68
N THR A 83 -7.68 -10.19 0.12
CA THR A 83 -7.77 -9.83 -1.31
C THR A 83 -7.37 -11.02 -2.18
N GLN A 84 -6.29 -11.72 -1.81
CA GLN A 84 -5.83 -12.94 -2.49
C GLN A 84 -6.88 -14.04 -2.45
N GLU A 85 -7.47 -14.30 -1.28
CA GLU A 85 -8.54 -15.30 -1.13
C GLU A 85 -9.74 -14.99 -2.03
N VAL A 86 -10.18 -13.73 -2.08
CA VAL A 86 -11.27 -13.30 -2.98
C VAL A 86 -10.90 -13.51 -4.45
N GLU A 87 -9.64 -13.27 -4.84
CA GLU A 87 -9.16 -13.45 -6.19
C GLU A 87 -9.11 -14.95 -6.58
N GLU A 88 -8.64 -15.82 -5.68
CA GLU A 88 -8.67 -17.27 -5.86
C GLU A 88 -10.09 -17.81 -6.00
N GLN A 89 -11.03 -17.32 -5.17
CA GLN A 89 -12.45 -17.70 -5.28
C GLN A 89 -13.06 -17.27 -6.61
N ARG A 90 -12.69 -16.07 -7.11
CA ARG A 90 -13.10 -15.59 -8.43
C ARG A 90 -12.56 -16.48 -9.54
N GLU A 91 -11.29 -16.87 -9.46
CA GLU A 91 -10.68 -17.79 -10.44
C GLU A 91 -11.32 -19.18 -10.43
N MET A 92 -11.57 -19.75 -9.26
CA MET A 92 -12.24 -21.06 -9.14
C MET A 92 -13.65 -21.02 -9.72
N THR A 93 -14.39 -19.96 -9.41
CA THR A 93 -15.72 -19.73 -9.98
C THR A 93 -15.62 -19.68 -11.50
N TRP A 94 -14.71 -18.87 -12.05
CA TRP A 94 -14.48 -18.79 -13.50
C TRP A 94 -14.11 -20.13 -14.15
N LYS A 95 -13.19 -20.89 -13.56
CA LYS A 95 -12.80 -22.22 -14.05
C LYS A 95 -13.98 -23.18 -14.05
N ASN A 96 -14.79 -23.17 -12.99
CA ASN A 96 -16.01 -23.96 -12.92
C ASN A 96 -16.96 -23.57 -14.06
N TRP A 97 -17.30 -22.29 -14.22
CA TRP A 97 -18.16 -21.81 -15.31
C TRP A 97 -17.67 -22.27 -16.70
N GLN A 98 -16.37 -22.15 -16.98
CA GLN A 98 -15.80 -22.63 -18.25
C GLN A 98 -15.92 -24.16 -18.41
N MET A 99 -15.77 -24.92 -17.33
CA MET A 99 -15.98 -26.37 -17.34
C MET A 99 -17.44 -26.75 -17.57
N TRP A 100 -18.40 -26.03 -16.97
CA TRP A 100 -19.84 -26.22 -17.21
C TRP A 100 -20.19 -25.95 -18.68
N GLN A 101 -19.73 -24.83 -19.23
CA GLN A 101 -19.99 -24.45 -20.62
C GLN A 101 -19.44 -25.50 -21.61
N ARG A 102 -18.21 -25.98 -21.39
CA ARG A 102 -17.61 -27.02 -22.24
C ARG A 102 -18.36 -28.35 -22.20
N ARG A 103 -18.98 -28.70 -21.06
CA ARG A 103 -19.80 -29.92 -20.92
C ARG A 103 -21.13 -29.82 -21.63
N GLU A 104 -21.73 -28.63 -21.70
CA GLU A 104 -22.97 -28.40 -22.47
C GLU A 104 -22.73 -28.41 -23.99
N GLU A 105 -21.56 -27.99 -24.45
CA GLU A 105 -21.18 -28.04 -25.88
C GLU A 105 -20.80 -29.44 -26.39
N THR A 106 -20.59 -30.42 -25.49
CA THR A 106 -20.20 -31.81 -25.82
C THR A 106 -21.35 -32.83 -25.72
N ILE A 107 -22.58 -32.36 -25.47
CA ILE A 107 -23.83 -33.14 -25.47
C ILE A 107 -24.68 -32.70 -26.66
#